data_AF-A0A5B7VRT7-F1
#
_entry.id   AF-A0A5B7VRT7-F1
#
_cell.length_a   1.000
_cell.length_b   1.000
_cell.length_c   1.000
_cell.angle_alpha   90.00
_cell.angle_beta   90.00
_cell.angle_gamma   90.00
#
_symmetry.space_group_name_H-M   'P 1'
#
loop_
_entity.id
_entity.type
_entity.pdbx_description
1 polymer ?
#
loop_
_entity_poly.entity_id
_entity_poly.type
_entity_poly.pdbx_seq_one_letter_code
_entity_poly.pdbx_strand_id
1 'polypeptide(L)'
;MDRTIQSAQTFTHKQGQYLSFIHAYNLVNGYAPAQADMQRFFKVTPPSVHQMLLTLEKAGLISRQPGCARSVSVLVEYDVLPRLESVEDQTVKSSVMRY
;
A
#
# COMPACT_ATOMS: atom_id res chain seq x y z
N MET A 1 -27.58 0.85 0.96
CA MET A 1 -26.60 1.80 0.38
C MET A 1 -25.27 1.08 0.35
N ASP A 2 -25.18 0.31 -0.71
CA ASP A 2 -24.33 -0.84 -0.94
C ASP A 2 -22.98 -0.43 -1.53
N ARG A 3 -21.90 -0.90 -0.92
CA ARG A 3 -20.66 -1.27 -1.63
C ARG A 3 -20.02 -2.45 -0.93
N THR A 4 -20.64 -3.62 -1.07
CA THR A 4 -19.96 -4.91 -1.01
C THR A 4 -19.00 -4.96 -2.21
N ILE A 5 -17.72 -4.64 -2.02
CA ILE A 5 -16.70 -4.86 -3.07
C ILE A 5 -16.22 -6.31 -2.91
N GLN A 6 -16.96 -7.16 -3.65
CA GLN A 6 -16.61 -8.46 -4.20
C GLN A 6 -15.18 -8.97 -3.88
N SER A 7 -15.15 -10.01 -3.04
CA SER A 7 -14.20 -11.12 -3.06
C SER A 7 -13.63 -11.42 -4.46
N ALA A 8 -12.30 -11.48 -4.56
CA ALA A 8 -11.48 -11.80 -5.74
C ALA A 8 -10.90 -10.64 -6.57
N GLN A 9 -10.55 -9.50 -5.96
CA GLN A 9 -9.51 -8.66 -6.56
C GLN A 9 -8.16 -9.37 -6.45
N THR A 10 -7.70 -9.97 -7.54
CA THR A 10 -6.37 -10.62 -7.64
C THR A 10 -5.29 -9.55 -7.56
N PHE A 11 -4.76 -9.31 -6.36
CA PHE A 11 -3.56 -8.50 -6.16
C PHE A 11 -2.34 -9.40 -5.97
N THR A 12 -1.19 -8.91 -6.40
CA THR A 12 0.10 -9.57 -6.16
C THR A 12 0.47 -9.49 -4.67
N HIS A 13 1.34 -10.39 -4.21
CA HIS A 13 1.84 -10.37 -2.83
C HIS A 13 2.31 -8.96 -2.39
N LYS A 14 3.12 -8.30 -3.22
CA LYS A 14 3.64 -6.96 -2.94
C LYS A 14 2.53 -5.90 -2.83
N GLN A 15 1.51 -5.97 -3.69
CA GLN A 15 0.36 -5.07 -3.60
C GLN A 15 -0.43 -5.32 -2.31
N GLY A 16 -0.67 -6.59 -1.96
CA GLY A 16 -1.30 -6.97 -0.70
C GLY A 16 -0.56 -6.45 0.52
N GLN A 17 0.78 -6.49 0.52
CA GLN A 17 1.59 -5.91 1.59
C GLN A 17 1.40 -4.39 1.75
N TYR A 18 1.30 -3.64 0.65
CA TYR A 18 1.00 -2.21 0.69
C TYR A 18 -0.41 -1.92 1.23
N LEU A 19 -1.41 -2.67 0.80
CA LEU A 19 -2.79 -2.54 1.30
C LEU A 19 -2.86 -2.84 2.80
N SER A 20 -2.20 -3.90 3.23
CA SER A 20 -2.11 -4.33 4.64
C SER A 20 -1.41 -3.28 5.49
N PHE A 21 -0.34 -2.66 4.96
CA PHE A 21 0.35 -1.56 5.64
C PHE A 21 -0.55 -0.35 5.82
N ILE A 22 -1.27 0.08 4.78
CA ILE A 22 -2.19 1.22 4.89
C ILE A 22 -3.27 0.95 5.94
N HIS A 23 -3.83 -0.26 5.94
CA HIS A 23 -4.83 -0.67 6.92
C HIS A 23 -4.27 -0.66 8.34
N ALA A 24 -3.13 -1.31 8.58
CA ALA A 24 -2.49 -1.35 9.89
C ALA A 24 -2.09 0.05 10.38
N TYR A 25 -1.59 0.91 9.48
CA TYR A 25 -1.22 2.28 9.81
C TYR A 25 -2.44 3.10 10.21
N ASN A 26 -3.58 2.94 9.52
CA ASN A 26 -4.85 3.56 9.91
C ASN A 26 -5.32 3.07 11.28
N LEU A 27 -5.22 1.77 11.55
CA LEU A 27 -5.63 1.18 12.82
C LEU A 27 -4.82 1.73 14.00
N VAL A 28 -3.51 1.92 13.82
CA VAL A 28 -2.61 2.37 14.89
C VAL A 28 -2.61 3.89 15.05
N ASN A 29 -2.61 4.64 13.94
CA ASN A 29 -2.40 6.09 13.96
C ASN A 29 -3.70 6.90 13.78
N GLY A 30 -4.79 6.28 13.33
CA GLY A 30 -6.07 6.95 13.08
C GLY A 30 -6.13 7.82 11.82
N TYR A 31 -5.07 7.85 11.00
CA TYR A 31 -5.02 8.59 9.74
C TYR A 31 -4.19 7.86 8.66
N ALA A 32 -4.45 8.18 7.39
CA ALA A 32 -3.78 7.55 6.25
C ALA A 32 -2.27 7.83 6.21
N PRO A 33 -1.43 6.83 5.90
CA PRO A 33 0.00 7.04 5.75
C PRO A 33 0.32 8.00 4.60
N ALA A 34 1.38 8.78 4.77
CA ALA A 34 1.98 9.53 3.69
C ALA A 34 2.92 8.64 2.86
N GLN A 35 3.31 9.12 1.67
CA GLN A 35 4.30 8.43 0.83
C GLN A 35 5.63 8.21 1.56
N ALA A 36 6.03 9.17 2.41
CA ALA A 36 7.24 9.07 3.22
C ALA A 36 7.16 7.93 4.26
N ASP A 37 5.98 7.66 4.81
CA ASP A 37 5.79 6.58 5.79
C ASP A 37 5.98 5.22 5.11
N MET A 38 5.45 5.06 3.90
CA MET A 38 5.67 3.86 3.08
C MET A 38 7.12 3.71 2.64
N GLN A 39 7.81 4.79 2.27
CA GLN A 39 9.24 4.74 1.95
C GLN A 39 10.05 4.23 3.14
N ARG A 40 9.78 4.75 4.34
CA ARG A 40 10.46 4.36 5.58
C ARG A 40 10.19 2.92 5.94
N PHE A 41 8.92 2.50 5.89
CA PHE A 41 8.55 1.12 6.16
C PHE A 41 9.19 0.20 5.12
N PHE A 42 8.81 0.30 3.85
CA PHE A 42 9.26 -0.61 2.78
C PHE A 42 10.73 -0.45 2.35
N LYS A 43 11.47 0.53 2.90
CA LYS A 43 12.87 0.84 2.54
C LYS A 43 13.08 1.01 1.03
N VAL A 44 12.10 1.59 0.35
CA VAL A 44 12.13 1.85 -1.10
C VAL A 44 12.28 3.34 -1.40
N THR A 45 12.62 3.66 -2.64
CA THR A 45 12.78 5.03 -3.09
C THR A 45 11.42 5.73 -3.28
N PRO A 46 11.38 7.07 -3.22
CA PRO A 46 10.18 7.85 -3.53
C PRO A 46 9.47 7.46 -4.84
N PRO A 47 10.16 7.34 -6.00
CA PRO A 47 9.50 6.96 -7.25
C PRO A 47 8.88 5.56 -7.18
N SER A 48 9.48 4.59 -6.46
CA SER A 48 8.92 3.25 -6.32
C SER A 48 7.58 3.24 -5.58
N VAL A 49 7.47 4.00 -4.47
CA VAL A 49 6.19 4.14 -3.76
C VAL A 49 5.15 4.83 -4.64
N HIS A 50 5.55 5.88 -5.35
CA HIS A 50 4.65 6.60 -6.24
C HIS A 50 4.07 5.68 -7.32
N GLN A 51 4.93 4.89 -7.99
CA GLN A 51 4.50 3.92 -8.99
C GLN A 51 3.61 2.81 -8.41
N MET A 52 3.90 2.32 -7.21
CA MET A 52 3.04 1.35 -6.51
C MET A 52 1.65 1.93 -6.24
N LEU A 53 1.57 3.15 -5.72
CA LEU A 53 0.29 3.81 -5.47
C LEU A 53 -0.53 4.01 -6.75
N LEU A 54 0.10 4.44 -7.85
CA LEU A 54 -0.57 4.54 -9.15
C LEU A 54 -1.09 3.20 -9.64
N THR A 55 -0.33 2.12 -9.40
CA THR A 55 -0.74 0.77 -9.79
C THR A 55 -1.95 0.29 -8.99
N LEU A 56 -1.94 0.52 -7.68
CA LEU A 56 -3.06 0.17 -6.79
C LEU A 56 -4.33 0.99 -7.12
N GLU A 57 -4.16 2.28 -7.44
CA GLU A 57 -5.24 3.17 -7.84
C GLU A 57 -5.87 2.73 -9.18
N LYS A 58 -5.03 2.43 -10.19
CA LYS A 58 -5.49 1.88 -11.47
C LYS A 58 -6.19 0.54 -11.35
N ALA A 59 -5.77 -0.28 -10.39
CA ALA A 59 -6.41 -1.57 -10.09
C ALA A 59 -7.72 -1.42 -9.28
N GLY A 60 -8.08 -0.21 -8.85
CA GLY A 60 -9.26 0.04 -8.03
C GLY A 60 -9.16 -0.53 -6.61
N LEU A 61 -7.94 -0.76 -6.12
CA LEU A 61 -7.67 -1.31 -4.78
C LEU A 61 -7.60 -0.21 -3.71
N ILE A 62 -7.23 1.01 -4.14
CA ILE A 62 -7.17 2.20 -3.30
C ILE A 62 -7.83 3.39 -3.99
N SER A 63 -8.24 4.36 -3.20
CA SER A 63 -8.56 5.72 -3.64
C SER A 63 -7.60 6.70 -3.00
N ARG A 64 -7.18 7.73 -3.74
CA ARG A 64 -6.31 8.79 -3.22
C ARG A 64 -6.57 10.11 -3.93
N GLN A 65 -6.15 11.21 -3.32
CA GLN A 65 -6.12 12.52 -3.98
C GLN A 65 -4.69 12.84 -4.43
N PRO A 66 -4.43 13.04 -5.73
CA PRO A 66 -3.13 13.48 -6.22
C PRO A 66 -2.69 14.80 -5.55
N GLY A 67 -1.43 14.89 -5.14
CA GLY A 67 -0.88 16.08 -4.48
C GLY A 67 -1.25 16.23 -3.00
N CYS A 68 -2.17 15.45 -2.46
CA CYS A 68 -2.56 15.50 -1.05
C CYS A 68 -1.92 14.34 -0.26
N ALA A 69 -1.01 14.67 0.67
CA ALA A 69 -0.52 13.70 1.64
C ALA A 69 -1.68 13.19 2.53
N ARG A 70 -1.59 11.94 3.01
CA ARG A 70 -2.59 11.33 3.91
C ARG A 70 -4.01 11.25 3.33
N SER A 71 -4.14 11.06 2.01
CA SER A 71 -5.43 10.90 1.33
C SER A 71 -5.71 9.47 0.87
N VAL A 72 -4.79 8.53 1.13
CA VAL A 72 -4.87 7.15 0.64
C VAL A 72 -5.85 6.35 1.48
N SER A 73 -6.90 5.83 0.84
CA SER A 73 -7.91 4.96 1.45
C SER A 73 -7.92 3.60 0.75
N VAL A 74 -7.90 2.51 1.52
CA VAL A 74 -8.03 1.14 0.99
C VAL A 74 -9.50 0.85 0.72
N LEU A 75 -9.80 0.30 -0.45
CA LEU A 75 -11.15 -0.09 -0.87
C LEU A 75 -11.41 -1.60 -0.77
N VAL A 76 -10.42 -2.34 -0.29
CA VAL A 76 -10.44 -3.79 -0.13
C VAL A 76 -10.79 -4.15 1.31
N GLU A 77 -11.59 -5.21 1.50
CA GLU A 77 -11.92 -5.71 2.84
C GLU A 77 -10.69 -6.26 3.57
N TYR A 78 -10.64 -6.09 4.88
CA TYR A 78 -9.50 -6.55 5.70
C TYR A 78 -9.32 -8.07 5.68
N ASP A 79 -10.42 -8.83 5.65
CA ASP A 79 -10.41 -10.29 5.76
C ASP A 79 -9.64 -10.98 4.63
N VAL A 80 -9.56 -10.33 3.46
CA VAL A 80 -8.83 -10.84 2.30
C VAL A 80 -7.38 -10.35 2.21
N LEU A 81 -6.97 -9.41 3.05
CA LEU A 81 -5.61 -8.87 3.03
C LEU A 81 -4.61 -9.87 3.64
N PRO A 82 -3.42 -10.02 3.03
CA PRO A 82 -2.40 -10.87 3.62
C PRO A 82 -1.93 -10.29 4.96
N ARG A 83 -1.36 -11.12 5.82
CA ARG A 83 -0.68 -10.61 7.00
C ARG A 83 0.45 -9.66 6.57
N LEU A 84 0.52 -8.49 7.20
CA LEU A 84 1.62 -7.56 7.00
C LEU A 84 2.93 -8.22 7.46
N GLU A 85 3.87 -8.38 6.53
CA GLU A 85 5.19 -8.93 6.77
C GLU A 85 6.20 -7.82 7.04
N SER A 86 7.16 -8.10 7.93
CA SER A 86 8.30 -7.22 8.18
C SER A 86 9.13 -7.07 6.90
N VAL A 87 9.73 -5.89 6.74
CA VAL A 87 10.44 -5.49 5.52
C VAL A 87 11.71 -6.33 5.29
N GLU A 88 12.14 -7.05 6.31
CA GLU A 88 13.26 -7.99 6.31
C GLU A 88 12.91 -9.30 5.57
N ASP A 89 11.64 -9.69 5.57
CA ASP A 89 11.12 -10.86 4.85
C ASP A 89 10.69 -10.53 3.41
N GLN A 90 10.47 -9.24 3.11
CA GLN A 90 10.12 -8.80 1.77
C GLN A 90 11.37 -8.71 0.90
N THR A 91 11.73 -9.82 0.23
CA THR A 91 12.86 -9.90 -0.71
C THR A 91 12.74 -8.83 -1.81
N VAL A 92 13.34 -7.65 -1.62
CA VAL A 92 13.50 -6.66 -2.68
C VAL A 92 14.93 -6.78 -3.20
N LYS A 93 15.06 -7.32 -4.42
CA LYS A 93 16.22 -7.13 -5.28
C LYS A 93 16.34 -5.65 -5.62
N SER A 94 16.76 -4.82 -4.66
CA SER A 94 17.01 -3.41 -4.91
C SER A 94 18.32 -3.29 -5.70
N SER A 95 18.21 -3.45 -7.02
CA SER A 95 19.22 -3.06 -7.98
C SER A 95 19.23 -1.54 -8.08
N VAL A 96 19.72 -0.88 -7.04
CA VAL A 96 20.10 0.53 -7.11
C VAL A 96 21.49 0.60 -6.51
N MET A 97 22.47 0.78 -7.39
CA MET A 97 23.84 1.15 -7.02
C MET A 97 23.74 2.38 -6.10
N ARG A 98 24.11 2.19 -4.83
CA ARG A 98 24.47 3.30 -3.95
C ARG A 98 25.82 3.78 -4.46
N TYR A 99 25.84 5.01 -4.98
CA TYR A 99 27.06 5.70 -5.39
C TYR A 99 27.99 5.91 -4.20
#